data_AF-A0A1C6J0U9-F1
#
_entry.id   AF-A0A1C6J0U9-F1
#
_cell.length_a   1.000
_cell.length_b   1.000
_cell.length_c   1.000
_cell.angle_alpha   90.00
_cell.angle_beta   90.00
_cell.angle_gamma   90.00
#
_symmetry.space_group_name_H-M   'P 1'
#
loop_
_entity.id
_entity.type
_entity.pdbx_description
1 polymer ?
#
loop_
_entity_poly.entity_id
_entity_poly.type
_entity_poly.pdbx_seq_one_letter_code
_entity_poly.pdbx_strand_id
1 'polypeptide(L)'
;MEGLCTICIVKEQIKCTVLLLQKGVHELKETQKGIELMCHEMEKIYSAGMESGEKRGELKTQKETVLFMAEEGMDVKQIVRLVKVTEKEVQKWIDESLCVMK
;
A
#
# COMPACT_ATOMS: atom_id res chain seq x y z
N MET A 1 29.96 30.02 -33.29
CA MET A 1 29.22 28.99 -34.07
C MET A 1 28.97 27.70 -33.27
N GLU A 2 29.84 27.33 -32.32
CA GLU A 2 29.68 26.13 -31.49
C GLU A 2 28.41 26.13 -30.63
N GLY A 3 28.06 27.25 -30.00
CA GLY A 3 26.85 27.34 -29.16
C GLY A 3 25.53 27.16 -29.93
N LEU A 4 25.46 27.53 -31.21
CA LEU A 4 24.28 27.28 -32.06
C LEU A 4 24.14 25.79 -32.39
N CYS A 5 25.26 25.07 -32.54
CA CYS A 5 25.28 23.62 -32.75
C CYS A 5 24.75 22.88 -31.51
N THR A 6 25.21 23.26 -30.32
CA THR A 6 24.72 22.66 -29.06
C THR A 6 23.22 22.91 -28.84
N ILE A 7 22.73 24.12 -29.12
CA ILE A 7 21.30 24.43 -29.01
C ILE A 7 20.47 23.57 -29.97
N CYS A 8 20.91 23.37 -31.22
CA CYS A 8 20.22 22.52 -32.18
C CYS A 8 20.18 21.05 -31.73
N ILE A 9 21.29 20.53 -31.20
CA ILE A 9 21.37 19.16 -30.67
C ILE A 9 20.39 19.01 -29.51
N VAL A 10 20.38 19.94 -28.55
CA VAL A 10 19.49 19.88 -27.39
C VAL A 10 18.02 19.98 -27.81
N LYS A 11 17.68 20.82 -28.79
CA LYS A 11 16.31 20.92 -29.32
C LYS A 11 15.84 19.61 -29.97
N GLU A 12 16.68 18.97 -30.77
CA GLU A 12 16.31 17.70 -31.41
C GLU A 12 16.19 16.57 -30.36
N GLN A 13 17.07 16.54 -29.36
CA GLN A 13 16.97 15.59 -28.25
C GLN A 13 15.66 15.74 -27.47
N ILE A 14 15.28 16.98 -27.12
CA ILE A 14 14.01 17.26 -26.44
C ILE A 14 12.82 16.78 -27.29
N LYS A 15 12.84 17.05 -28.60
CA LYS A 15 11.79 16.62 -29.53
C LYS A 15 11.67 15.09 -29.58
N CYS A 16 12.79 14.37 -29.67
CA CYS A 16 12.80 12.90 -29.66
C CYS A 16 12.24 12.33 -28.35
N THR A 17 12.62 12.88 -27.19
CA THR A 17 12.09 12.45 -25.90
C THR A 17 10.58 12.66 -25.81
N VAL A 18 10.08 13.82 -26.25
CA VAL A 18 8.64 14.11 -26.23
C VAL A 18 7.86 13.13 -27.10
N LEU A 19 8.35 12.82 -28.31
CA LEU A 19 7.70 11.85 -29.21
C LEU A 19 7.65 10.44 -28.61
N LEU A 20 8.71 10.00 -27.93
CA LEU A 20 8.73 8.70 -27.26
C LEU A 20 7.70 8.65 -26.12
N LEU A 21 7.62 9.71 -25.31
CA LEU A 21 6.62 9.80 -24.24
C LEU A 21 5.19 9.81 -24.80
N GLN A 22 4.93 10.59 -25.85
CA GLN A 22 3.61 10.63 -26.50
C GLN A 22 3.19 9.26 -27.01
N LYS A 23 4.10 8.52 -27.67
CA LYS A 23 3.84 7.14 -28.11
C LYS A 23 3.51 6.23 -26.93
N GLY A 24 4.32 6.26 -25.86
CA GLY A 24 4.06 5.44 -24.67
C GLY A 24 2.69 5.72 -24.04
N VAL A 25 2.29 6.99 -23.96
CA VAL A 25 0.96 7.38 -23.47
C VAL A 25 -0.15 6.88 -24.39
N HIS A 26 0.00 7.06 -25.71
CA HIS A 26 -0.97 6.56 -26.69
C HIS A 26 -1.13 5.03 -26.57
N GLU A 27 -0.02 4.29 -26.50
CA GLU A 27 -0.09 2.83 -26.43
C GLU A 27 -0.79 2.34 -25.17
N LEU A 28 -0.60 2.99 -24.03
CA LEU A 28 -1.24 2.58 -22.77
C LEU A 28 -2.69 3.05 -22.63
N LYS A 29 -3.02 4.25 -23.15
CA LYS A 29 -4.31 4.90 -22.89
C LYS A 29 -5.32 4.74 -24.02
N GLU A 30 -4.87 4.64 -25.26
CA GLU A 30 -5.73 4.76 -26.44
C GLU A 30 -5.83 3.45 -27.23
N THR A 31 -4.81 2.59 -27.19
CA THR A 31 -4.93 1.27 -27.81
C THR A 31 -5.69 0.29 -26.93
N GLN A 32 -6.47 -0.60 -27.57
CA GLN A 32 -7.22 -1.65 -26.87
C GLN A 32 -6.30 -2.52 -25.99
N LYS A 33 -5.13 -2.91 -26.52
CA LYS A 33 -4.14 -3.71 -25.78
C LYS A 33 -3.62 -2.97 -24.53
N GLY A 34 -3.37 -1.67 -24.65
CA GLY A 34 -2.96 -0.83 -23.51
C GLY A 34 -4.04 -0.73 -22.45
N ILE A 35 -5.28 -0.48 -22.87
CA ILE A 35 -6.44 -0.39 -21.97
C ILE A 35 -6.63 -1.71 -21.22
N GLU A 36 -6.58 -2.85 -21.91
CA GLU A 36 -6.70 -4.17 -21.29
C GLU A 36 -5.59 -4.44 -20.26
N LEU A 37 -4.35 -4.10 -20.62
CA LEU A 37 -3.21 -4.20 -19.69
C LEU A 37 -3.43 -3.32 -18.46
N MET A 38 -3.86 -2.07 -18.65
CA MET A 38 -4.08 -1.13 -17.56
C MET A 38 -5.25 -1.53 -16.66
N CYS A 39 -6.34 -2.02 -17.23
CA CYS A 39 -7.47 -2.54 -16.46
C CYS A 39 -7.04 -3.75 -15.61
N HIS A 40 -6.26 -4.67 -16.17
CA HIS A 40 -5.80 -5.84 -15.43
C HIS A 40 -4.84 -5.49 -14.29
N GLU A 41 -3.89 -4.58 -14.52
CA GLU A 41 -2.98 -4.11 -13.45
C GLU A 41 -3.73 -3.31 -12.38
N MET A 42 -4.72 -2.50 -12.76
CA MET A 42 -5.59 -1.81 -11.82
C MET A 42 -6.38 -2.80 -10.95
N GLU A 43 -6.97 -3.83 -11.54
CA GLU A 43 -7.73 -4.85 -10.82
C GLU A 43 -6.87 -5.56 -9.76
N LYS A 44 -5.59 -5.85 -10.08
CA LYS A 44 -4.65 -6.40 -9.10
C LYS A 44 -4.44 -5.47 -7.91
N ILE A 45 -4.28 -4.17 -8.15
CA ILE A 45 -4.09 -3.18 -7.09
C ILE A 45 -5.34 -3.10 -6.21
N TYR A 46 -6.53 -3.06 -6.82
CA TYR A 46 -7.79 -3.04 -6.08
C TYR A 46 -7.98 -4.31 -5.24
N SER A 47 -7.80 -5.48 -5.83
CA SER A 47 -7.92 -6.77 -5.13
C SER A 47 -6.93 -6.87 -3.96
N ALA A 48 -5.65 -6.55 -4.18
CA ALA A 48 -4.65 -6.55 -3.13
C ALA A 48 -4.94 -5.50 -2.04
N GLY A 49 -5.46 -4.33 -2.44
CA GLY A 49 -5.90 -3.28 -1.54
C GLY A 49 -7.06 -3.72 -0.65
N MET A 50 -8.04 -4.42 -1.21
CA MET A 50 -9.17 -4.97 -0.48
C MET A 50 -8.72 -6.02 0.54
N GLU A 51 -7.95 -7.03 0.12
CA GLU A 51 -7.46 -8.08 1.02
C GLU A 51 -6.62 -7.51 2.18
N SER A 52 -5.69 -6.60 1.87
CA SER A 52 -4.86 -5.92 2.86
C SER A 52 -5.72 -5.07 3.82
N GLY A 53 -6.73 -4.39 3.28
CA GLY A 53 -7.68 -3.59 4.05
C GLY A 53 -8.51 -4.42 5.02
N GLU A 54 -9.10 -5.53 4.56
CA GLU A 54 -9.87 -6.46 5.38
C GLU A 54 -9.01 -7.04 6.51
N LYS A 55 -7.82 -7.55 6.18
CA LYS A 55 -6.89 -8.10 7.17
C LYS A 55 -6.46 -7.05 8.20
N ARG A 56 -6.20 -5.81 7.76
CA ARG A 56 -5.85 -4.70 8.66
C ARG A 56 -7.03 -4.35 9.58
N GLY A 57 -8.24 -4.35 9.05
CA GLY A 57 -9.47 -4.09 9.80
C GLY A 57 -9.71 -5.16 10.87
N GLU A 58 -9.61 -6.43 10.51
CA GLU A 58 -9.76 -7.55 11.44
C GLU A 58 -8.73 -7.48 12.57
N LEU A 59 -7.44 -7.31 12.24
CA LEU A 59 -6.37 -7.18 13.23
C LEU A 59 -6.57 -5.97 14.15
N LYS A 60 -7.05 -4.84 13.62
CA LYS A 60 -7.35 -3.66 14.42
C LYS A 60 -8.45 -3.96 15.44
N THR A 61 -9.56 -4.55 15.00
CA THR A 61 -10.67 -4.92 15.88
C THR A 61 -10.25 -5.93 16.95
N GLN A 62 -9.44 -6.93 16.58
CA GLN A 62 -8.89 -7.89 17.53
C GLN A 62 -7.99 -7.20 18.57
N LYS A 63 -7.10 -6.29 18.14
CA LYS A 63 -6.23 -5.53 19.04
C LYS A 63 -7.04 -4.66 20.00
N GLU A 64 -8.03 -3.91 19.51
CA GLU A 64 -8.90 -3.08 20.35
C GLU A 64 -9.68 -3.92 21.36
N THR A 65 -10.20 -5.08 20.94
CA THR A 65 -10.90 -6.03 21.82
C THR A 65 -9.97 -6.57 22.91
N VAL A 66 -8.75 -6.95 22.56
CA VAL A 66 -7.73 -7.43 23.51
C VAL A 66 -7.42 -6.36 24.56
N LEU A 67 -7.22 -5.12 24.13
CA LEU A 67 -6.91 -4.01 25.03
C LEU A 67 -8.09 -3.73 25.98
N PHE A 68 -9.31 -3.69 25.46
CA PHE A 68 -10.52 -3.53 26.28
C PHE A 68 -10.64 -4.64 27.34
N MET A 69 -10.47 -5.91 26.96
CA MET A 69 -10.52 -7.03 27.92
C MET A 69 -9.42 -6.95 28.98
N ALA A 70 -8.22 -6.51 28.60
CA ALA A 70 -7.11 -6.32 29.53
C ALA A 70 -7.36 -5.16 30.49
N GLU A 71 -7.95 -4.06 30.02
CA GLU A 71 -8.38 -2.91 30.86
C GLU A 71 -9.44 -3.33 31.89
N GLU A 72 -10.36 -4.22 31.51
CA GLU A 72 -11.35 -4.83 32.40
C GLU A 72 -10.74 -5.88 33.36
N GLY A 73 -9.43 -6.10 33.31
CA GLY A 73 -8.69 -6.95 34.25
C GLY A 73 -8.70 -8.45 33.93
N MET A 74 -9.04 -8.85 32.70
CA MET A 74 -9.00 -10.24 32.29
C MET A 74 -7.56 -10.76 32.15
N ASP A 75 -7.36 -12.05 32.46
CA ASP A 75 -6.04 -12.69 32.34
C ASP A 75 -5.67 -12.95 30.87
N VAL A 76 -4.38 -12.86 30.53
CA VAL A 76 -3.87 -13.07 29.17
C VAL A 76 -4.31 -14.43 28.59
N LYS A 77 -4.35 -15.50 29.39
CA LYS A 77 -4.78 -16.84 28.94
C LYS A 77 -6.28 -16.89 28.66
N GLN A 78 -7.12 -16.16 29.41
CA GLN A 78 -8.54 -15.99 29.09
C GLN A 78 -8.72 -15.25 27.76
N ILE A 79 -8.01 -14.15 27.55
CA ILE A 79 -8.10 -13.33 26.33
C ILE A 79 -7.70 -14.14 25.09
N VAL A 80 -6.58 -14.86 25.15
CA VAL A 80 -6.10 -15.75 24.07
C VAL A 80 -7.17 -16.75 23.66
N ARG A 81 -7.86 -17.37 24.64
CA ARG A 81 -8.94 -18.34 24.35
C ARG A 81 -10.14 -17.69 23.66
N LEU A 82 -10.47 -16.44 23.98
CA LEU A 82 -11.64 -15.74 23.43
C LEU A 82 -11.38 -15.15 22.05
N VAL A 83 -10.26 -14.44 21.89
CA VAL A 83 -9.93 -13.70 20.66
C VAL A 83 -9.21 -14.59 19.63
N LYS A 84 -8.76 -15.78 20.04
CA LYS A 84 -8.07 -16.78 19.20
C LYS A 84 -6.79 -16.25 18.53
N VAL A 85 -6.12 -15.30 19.18
CA VAL A 85 -4.79 -14.80 18.82
C VAL A 85 -3.73 -15.42 19.73
N THR A 86 -2.45 -15.35 19.34
CA THR A 86 -1.39 -15.97 20.14
C THR A 86 -1.10 -15.18 21.43
N GLU A 87 -0.66 -15.86 22.49
CA GLU A 87 -0.26 -15.21 23.75
C GLU A 87 0.83 -14.14 23.52
N LYS A 88 1.75 -14.41 22.58
CA LYS A 88 2.79 -13.46 22.16
C LYS A 88 2.22 -12.17 21.57
N GLU A 89 1.18 -12.27 20.75
CA GLU A 89 0.52 -11.10 20.14
C GLU A 89 -0.25 -10.29 21.17
N VAL A 90 -0.99 -10.97 22.06
CA VAL A 90 -1.71 -10.33 23.17
C VAL A 90 -0.75 -9.53 24.04
N GLN A 91 0.34 -10.17 24.49
CA GLN A 91 1.34 -9.50 25.34
C GLN A 91 1.98 -8.32 24.62
N LYS A 92 2.37 -8.49 23.35
CA LYS A 92 2.93 -7.41 22.54
C LYS A 92 1.97 -6.21 22.47
N TRP A 93 0.68 -6.43 22.23
CA TRP A 93 -0.29 -5.33 22.11
C TRP A 93 -0.51 -4.60 23.44
N ILE A 94 -0.57 -5.34 24.55
CA ILE A 94 -0.68 -4.75 25.90
C ILE A 94 0.57 -3.92 26.21
N ASP A 95 1.77 -4.46 25.97
CA ASP A 95 3.04 -3.78 26.21
C ASP A 95 3.19 -2.50 25.37
N GLU A 96 2.77 -2.55 24.09
CA GLU A 96 2.71 -1.38 23.21
C GLU A 96 1.78 -0.29 23.75
N SER A 97 0.60 -0.65 24.28
CA SER A 97 -0.36 0.31 24.85
C SER A 97 0.18 0.99 26.10
N LEU A 98 0.79 0.21 27.01
CA LEU A 98 1.43 0.73 28.22
C LEU A 98 2.62 1.66 27.93
N CYS A 99 3.29 1.50 26.78
CA CYS A 99 4.37 2.39 26.34
C CYS A 99 3.85 3.76 25.91
N VAL A 100 2.65 3.84 25.32
CA VAL A 100 2.04 5.09 24.85
C VAL A 100 1.47 5.93 26.01
N MET A 101 1.14 5.30 27.13
CA MET A 101 0.57 5.96 28.32
C MET A 101 1.62 6.47 29.32
N LYS A 102 2.92 6.30 29.06
CA LYS A 102 4.03 6.84 29.87
C LYS A 102 4.48 8.20 29.35
#